data_AF-Q4RAU4-F1
#
_entry.id   AF-Q4RAU4-F1
#
_cell.length_a   1.000
_cell.length_b   1.000
_cell.length_c   1.000
_cell.angle_alpha   90.00
_cell.angle_beta   90.00
_cell.angle_gamma   90.00
#
_symmetry.space_group_name_H-M   'P 1'
#
loop_
_entity.id
_entity.type
_entity.pdbx_description
1 polymer ?
#
loop_
_entity_poly.entity_id
_entity_poly.type
_entity_poly.pdbx_seq_one_letter_code
_entity_poly.pdbx_strand_id
1 'polypeptide(L)'
;QVGLWTHLDFNIEYNGNSVIFANVSVKDVKPVILEEGAGAAVGGVGVGGHSLTVTHTYSVRWFESNLPHSRRAERLRDYSFFPKTLEIHWLSIINSLVLVVLLLGFVIIILMRVLKNDFARYNVEEEAGCDDLDQGDNGWKIIHTDVFRFPPYKSLLCAVLGVGAQFLTLATGKVLLL
;
A
#
# COMPACT_ATOMS: atom_id res chain seq x y z
N GLN A 1 -26.08 20.06 3.15
CA GLN A 1 -25.76 21.49 3.05
C GLN A 1 -24.38 21.61 2.41
N VAL A 2 -24.29 22.21 1.22
CA VAL A 2 -23.03 22.37 0.48
C VAL A 2 -22.55 23.81 0.69
N GLY A 3 -21.35 23.97 1.25
CA GLY A 3 -20.71 25.27 1.46
C GLY A 3 -19.57 25.47 0.48
N LEU A 4 -19.48 26.66 -0.12
CA LEU A 4 -18.41 27.03 -1.03
C LEU A 4 -17.48 28.04 -0.35
N TRP A 5 -16.18 27.74 -0.33
CA TRP A 5 -15.17 28.68 0.13
C TRP A 5 -14.78 29.62 -1.01
N THR A 6 -15.00 30.91 -0.81
CA THR A 6 -14.78 31.93 -1.85
C THR A 6 -13.46 32.68 -1.67
N HIS A 7 -12.79 32.52 -0.53
CA HIS A 7 -11.53 33.20 -0.21
C HIS A 7 -10.39 32.21 -0.01
N LEU A 8 -9.25 32.45 -0.67
CA LEU A 8 -8.03 31.65 -0.54
C LEU A 8 -6.88 32.51 -0.02
N ASP A 9 -6.25 32.09 1.07
CA ASP A 9 -5.08 32.75 1.64
C ASP A 9 -3.80 32.02 1.23
N PHE A 10 -3.03 32.62 0.34
CA PHE A 10 -1.72 32.12 -0.10
C PHE A 10 -0.62 32.67 0.81
N ASN A 11 0.02 31.80 1.57
CA ASN A 11 1.20 32.13 2.35
C ASN A 11 2.44 31.57 1.65
N ILE A 12 3.32 32.45 1.18
CA ILE A 12 4.52 32.08 0.42
C ILE A 12 5.76 32.42 1.26
N GLU A 13 6.56 31.40 1.55
CA GLU A 13 7.86 31.53 2.22
C GLU A 13 8.96 31.63 1.15
N TYR A 14 9.76 32.70 1.19
CA TYR A 14 10.87 32.92 0.27
C TYR A 14 12.19 33.09 1.02
N ASN A 15 13.30 32.80 0.35
CA ASN A 15 14.66 33.05 0.83
C ASN A 15 15.48 33.61 -0.35
N GLY A 16 15.83 34.89 -0.29
CA GLY A 16 16.47 35.59 -1.40
C GLY A 16 15.65 35.49 -2.69
N ASN A 17 16.26 34.96 -3.76
CA ASN A 17 15.61 34.76 -5.07
C ASN A 17 14.88 33.42 -5.22
N SER A 18 14.71 32.63 -4.14
CA SER A 18 14.11 31.29 -4.21
C SER A 18 12.86 31.17 -3.34
N VAL A 19 11.79 30.61 -3.92
CA VAL A 19 10.59 30.22 -3.16
C VAL A 19 10.87 28.88 -2.47
N ILE A 20 10.67 28.85 -1.16
CA ILE A 20 10.97 27.68 -0.33
C ILE A 20 9.73 26.83 -0.11
N PHE A 21 8.60 27.48 0.20
CA PHE A 21 7.36 26.79 0.53
C PHE A 21 6.16 27.67 0.21
N ALA A 22 5.05 27.06 -0.21
CA ALA A 22 3.79 27.74 -0.43
C ALA A 22 2.68 26.94 0.23
N ASN A 23 1.86 27.63 1.02
CA ASN A 23 0.71 27.04 1.70
C ASN A 23 -0.56 27.79 1.31
N VAL A 24 -1.66 27.06 1.15
CA VAL A 24 -2.98 27.61 0.87
C VAL A 24 -3.85 27.32 2.09
N SER A 25 -4.29 28.38 2.77
CA SER A 25 -5.18 28.31 3.92
C SER A 25 -6.54 28.90 3.56
N VAL A 26 -7.59 28.39 4.21
CA VAL A 26 -8.97 28.83 4.04
C VAL A 26 -9.59 29.20 5.40
N LYS A 27 -8.75 29.35 6.43
CA LYS A 27 -9.14 29.38 7.85
C LYS A 27 -10.00 30.58 8.24
N ASP A 28 -9.86 31.71 7.56
CA ASP A 28 -10.40 32.98 8.06
C ASP A 28 -11.75 33.37 7.42
N VAL A 29 -12.30 32.53 6.53
CA VAL A 29 -13.56 32.82 5.83
C VAL A 29 -14.60 31.72 6.02
N LYS A 30 -15.74 32.09 6.59
CA LYS A 30 -16.90 31.21 6.73
C LYS A 30 -17.39 30.81 5.32
N PRO A 31 -17.65 29.52 5.06
CA PRO A 31 -18.11 29.08 3.75
C PRO A 31 -19.44 29.75 3.40
N VAL A 32 -19.57 30.21 2.17
CA VAL A 32 -20.84 30.73 1.64
C VAL A 32 -21.76 29.55 1.42
N ILE A 33 -22.89 29.54 2.12
CA ILE A 33 -23.89 28.48 2.00
C ILE A 33 -24.65 28.73 0.69
N LEU A 34 -24.59 27.77 -0.23
CA LEU A 34 -25.38 27.79 -1.45
C LEU A 34 -26.77 27.25 -1.11
N GLU A 35 -27.70 28.13 -0.72
CA GLU A 35 -29.11 27.75 -0.66
C GLU A 35 -29.73 27.81 -2.06
N GLU A 36 -30.50 26.77 -2.40
CA GLU A 36 -31.12 26.51 -3.71
C GLU A 36 -32.13 27.58 -4.16
N GLY A 37 -32.32 28.65 -3.38
CA GLY A 37 -33.19 29.80 -3.68
C GLY A 37 -32.57 31.19 -3.53
N ALA A 38 -31.27 31.31 -3.20
CA ALA A 38 -30.64 32.59 -2.87
C ALA A 38 -30.14 33.36 -4.12
N GLY A 39 -31.00 33.54 -5.13
CA GLY A 39 -30.71 34.34 -6.33
C GLY A 39 -30.78 35.86 -6.15
N ALA A 40 -30.80 36.38 -4.91
CA ALA A 40 -31.28 37.75 -4.65
C ALA A 40 -30.26 38.76 -4.09
N ALA A 41 -29.05 38.35 -3.69
CA ALA A 41 -28.18 39.26 -2.89
C ALA A 41 -26.88 39.72 -3.57
N VAL A 42 -26.58 39.35 -4.81
CA VAL A 42 -25.39 39.85 -5.53
C VAL A 42 -25.81 40.23 -6.95
N GLY A 43 -25.69 41.52 -7.27
CA GLY A 43 -26.40 42.16 -8.38
C GLY A 43 -26.05 41.65 -9.79
N GLY A 44 -27.10 41.25 -10.53
CA GLY A 44 -27.28 41.23 -12.00
C GLY A 44 -26.36 40.31 -12.82
N VAL A 45 -26.78 39.53 -13.81
CA VAL A 45 -27.93 39.56 -14.73
C VAL A 45 -28.33 38.10 -15.01
N GLY A 46 -29.62 37.76 -14.90
CA GLY A 46 -30.15 36.44 -15.27
C GLY A 46 -31.04 36.55 -16.50
N VAL A 47 -30.60 35.97 -17.63
CA VAL A 47 -31.48 35.52 -18.71
C VAL A 47 -31.53 34.00 -18.59
N GLY A 48 -32.65 33.46 -18.10
CA GLY A 48 -33.03 32.04 -18.17
C GLY A 48 -31.99 31.00 -17.73
N GLY A 49 -32.05 30.56 -16.47
CA GLY A 49 -31.28 29.41 -15.96
C GLY A 49 -30.21 29.80 -14.93
N HIS A 50 -30.66 30.06 -13.70
CA HIS A 50 -29.91 30.22 -12.44
C HIS A 50 -28.37 30.12 -12.50
N SER A 51 -27.68 31.15 -13.01
CA SER A 51 -26.23 31.28 -12.91
C SER A 51 -25.87 31.99 -11.60
N LEU A 52 -25.38 31.24 -10.61
CA LEU A 52 -24.79 31.80 -9.38
C LEU A 52 -23.41 32.38 -9.70
N THR A 53 -23.31 33.70 -9.83
CA THR A 53 -22.02 34.40 -10.00
C THR A 53 -21.33 34.51 -8.65
N VAL A 54 -20.36 33.64 -8.40
CA VAL A 54 -19.56 33.65 -7.16
C VAL A 54 -18.21 34.34 -7.41
N THR A 55 -18.01 35.50 -6.78
CA THR A 55 -16.74 36.21 -6.81
C THR A 55 -15.74 35.51 -5.89
N HIS A 56 -14.64 35.03 -6.47
CA HIS A 56 -13.52 34.47 -5.70
C HIS A 56 -12.52 35.58 -5.37
N THR A 57 -12.04 35.60 -4.14
CA THR A 57 -11.03 36.55 -3.67
C THR A 57 -9.82 35.77 -3.19
N TYR A 58 -8.63 36.33 -3.37
CA TYR A 58 -7.42 35.73 -2.86
C TYR A 58 -6.59 36.79 -2.13
N SER A 59 -5.91 36.37 -1.07
CA SER A 59 -4.88 37.18 -0.40
C SER A 59 -3.53 36.50 -0.58
N VAL A 60 -2.46 37.28 -0.74
CA VAL A 60 -1.10 36.76 -0.83
C VAL A 60 -0.25 37.43 0.23
N ARG A 61 0.34 36.62 1.12
CA ARG A 61 1.30 37.07 2.13
C ARG A 61 2.65 36.44 1.89
N TRP A 62 3.68 37.28 1.85
CA TRP A 62 5.07 36.88 1.66
C TRP A 62 5.81 36.92 2.99
N PHE A 63 6.49 35.84 3.33
CA PHE A 63 7.28 35.72 4.55
C PHE A 63 8.72 35.35 4.21
N GLU A 64 9.67 36.07 4.78
CA GLU A 64 11.08 35.73 4.65
C GLU A 64 11.43 34.55 5.57
N SER A 65 12.09 33.54 5.01
CA SER A 65 12.50 32.34 5.72
C SER A 65 14.03 32.19 5.69
N ASN A 66 14.62 31.82 6.82
CA ASN A 66 16.06 31.55 6.94
C ASN A 66 16.47 30.17 6.37
N LEU A 67 15.54 29.45 5.75
CA LEU A 67 15.74 28.07 5.31
C LEU A 67 16.35 28.07 3.90
N PRO A 68 17.57 27.53 3.70
CA PRO A 68 18.20 27.53 2.38
C PRO A 68 17.42 26.65 1.40
N HIS A 69 17.41 27.02 0.12
CA HIS A 69 16.69 26.31 -0.94
C HIS A 69 17.05 24.82 -1.04
N SER A 70 18.28 24.43 -0.71
CA SER A 70 18.73 23.03 -0.66
C SER A 70 17.93 22.16 0.32
N ARG A 71 17.45 22.73 1.43
CA ARG A 71 16.66 22.02 2.45
C ARG A 71 15.15 22.16 2.29
N ARG A 72 14.67 22.76 1.19
CA ARG A 72 13.22 22.88 0.92
C ARG A 72 12.47 21.55 0.98
N ALA A 73 13.14 20.47 0.57
CA ALA A 73 12.57 19.13 0.55
C ALA A 73 12.24 18.64 1.97
N GLU A 74 13.05 18.98 2.99
CA GLU A 74 12.76 18.61 4.39
C GLU A 74 11.43 19.24 4.85
N ARG A 75 11.24 20.54 4.56
CA ARG A 75 10.01 21.26 4.92
C ARG A 75 8.77 20.75 4.18
N LEU A 76 8.92 20.33 2.92
CA LEU A 76 7.83 19.73 2.15
C LEU A 76 7.53 18.28 2.60
N ARG A 77 8.57 17.53 3.01
CA ARG A 77 8.43 16.18 3.57
C ARG A 77 7.64 16.22 4.87
N ASP A 78 7.93 17.13 5.78
CA ASP A 78 7.20 17.27 7.05
C ASP A 78 5.70 17.56 6.84
N TYR A 79 5.34 18.27 5.76
CA TYR A 79 3.95 18.55 5.41
C TYR A 79 3.22 17.38 4.75
N SER A 80 3.96 16.50 4.07
CA SER A 80 3.38 15.48 3.18
C SER A 80 3.50 14.04 3.71
N PHE A 81 4.34 13.76 4.71
CA PHE A 81 4.61 12.37 5.09
C PHE A 81 3.55 11.73 5.98
N PHE A 82 2.74 12.49 6.73
CA PHE A 82 1.64 11.91 7.53
C PHE A 82 0.35 12.74 7.48
N PRO A 83 -0.32 12.90 6.32
CA PRO A 83 -1.73 13.25 6.35
C PRO A 83 -2.49 12.14 7.08
N LYS A 84 -3.42 12.49 7.97
CA LYS A 84 -4.22 11.55 8.79
C LYS A 84 -4.92 10.43 8.00
N THR A 85 -5.03 10.59 6.68
CA THR A 85 -5.59 9.61 5.74
C THR A 85 -4.63 8.46 5.44
N LEU A 86 -3.31 8.70 5.40
CA LEU A 86 -2.30 7.66 5.16
C LEU A 86 -2.17 6.71 6.35
N GLU A 87 -2.36 7.22 7.58
CA GLU A 87 -2.37 6.44 8.82
C GLU A 87 -3.45 5.35 8.84
N ILE A 88 -4.58 5.55 8.17
CA ILE A 88 -5.67 4.56 8.16
C ILE A 88 -5.37 3.46 7.13
N HIS A 89 -4.80 3.81 5.97
CA HIS A 89 -4.52 2.86 4.91
C HIS A 89 -3.38 1.90 5.24
N TRP A 90 -2.25 2.38 5.78
CA TRP A 90 -1.13 1.48 6.11
C TRP A 90 -1.49 0.48 7.24
N LEU A 91 -2.33 0.87 8.20
CA LEU A 91 -2.84 -0.03 9.25
C LEU A 91 -3.63 -1.20 8.65
N SER A 92 -4.43 -0.96 7.61
CA SER A 92 -5.17 -2.03 6.92
C SER A 92 -4.23 -3.01 6.18
N ILE A 93 -3.14 -2.50 5.61
CA ILE A 93 -2.12 -3.31 4.92
C ILE A 93 -1.42 -4.22 5.93
N ILE A 94 -0.99 -3.67 7.07
CA ILE A 94 -0.35 -4.46 8.14
C ILE A 94 -1.30 -5.52 8.70
N ASN A 95 -2.57 -5.16 8.94
CA ASN A 95 -3.56 -6.11 9.44
C ASN A 95 -3.72 -7.32 8.49
N SER A 96 -3.77 -7.07 7.17
CA SER A 96 -3.83 -8.15 6.19
C SER A 96 -2.56 -9.01 6.16
N LEU A 97 -1.37 -8.39 6.30
CA LEU A 97 -0.09 -9.09 6.33
C LEU A 97 0.02 -10.02 7.54
N VAL A 98 -0.39 -9.54 8.72
CA VAL A 98 -0.39 -10.34 9.96
C VAL A 98 -1.27 -11.58 9.79
N LEU A 99 -2.45 -11.44 9.20
CA LEU A 99 -3.33 -12.59 8.94
C LEU A 99 -2.70 -13.62 8.00
N VAL A 100 -2.01 -13.17 6.93
CA VAL A 100 -1.35 -14.07 5.99
C VAL A 100 -0.20 -14.84 6.67
N VAL A 101 0.60 -14.18 7.51
CA VAL A 101 1.69 -14.84 8.25
C VAL A 101 1.15 -15.86 9.24
N LEU A 102 0.06 -15.53 9.95
CA LEU A 102 -0.60 -16.48 10.86
C LEU A 102 -1.14 -17.71 10.13
N LEU A 103 -1.79 -17.52 8.98
CA LEU A 103 -2.27 -18.60 8.14
C LEU A 103 -1.12 -19.49 7.63
N LEU A 104 -0.03 -18.88 7.19
CA LEU A 104 1.16 -19.62 6.76
C LEU A 104 1.79 -20.41 7.91
N GLY A 105 1.88 -19.83 9.11
CA GLY A 105 2.32 -20.52 10.31
C GLY A 105 1.45 -21.72 10.66
N PHE A 106 0.12 -21.57 10.59
CA PHE A 106 -0.82 -22.66 10.81
C PHE A 106 -0.64 -23.81 9.80
N VAL A 107 -0.46 -23.49 8.52
CA VAL A 107 -0.18 -24.47 7.47
C VAL A 107 1.13 -25.21 7.75
N ILE A 108 2.19 -24.49 8.13
CA ILE A 108 3.49 -25.10 8.49
C ILE A 108 3.34 -26.06 9.67
N ILE A 109 2.57 -25.70 10.70
CA ILE A 109 2.32 -26.57 11.86
C ILE A 109 1.62 -27.87 11.44
N ILE A 110 0.59 -27.78 10.59
CA ILE A 110 -0.11 -28.96 10.07
C ILE A 110 0.85 -29.83 9.26
N LEU A 111 1.62 -29.23 8.35
CA LEU A 111 2.60 -29.95 7.53
C LEU A 111 3.63 -30.67 8.41
N MET A 112 4.18 -29.99 9.43
CA MET A 112 5.12 -30.59 10.37
C MET A 112 4.50 -31.73 11.17
N ARG A 113 3.22 -31.62 11.53
CA ARG A 113 2.51 -32.69 12.24
C ARG A 113 2.32 -33.92 11.35
N VAL A 114 1.93 -33.74 10.10
CA VAL A 114 1.78 -34.83 9.13
C VAL A 114 3.14 -35.46 8.87
N LEU A 115 4.18 -34.66 8.60
CA LEU A 115 5.52 -35.14 8.31
C LEU A 115 6.08 -35.99 9.46
N LYS A 116 5.96 -35.54 10.72
CA LYS A 116 6.41 -36.31 11.89
C LYS A 116 5.65 -37.63 12.04
N ASN A 117 4.34 -37.61 11.78
CA ASN A 117 3.53 -38.83 11.83
C ASN A 117 3.91 -39.81 10.71
N ASP A 118 4.19 -39.29 9.52
CA ASP A 118 4.63 -40.06 8.36
C ASP A 118 6.00 -40.69 8.61
N PHE A 119 6.98 -39.91 9.10
CA PHE A 119 8.30 -40.41 9.52
C PHE A 119 8.21 -41.50 10.59
N ALA A 120 7.37 -41.30 11.62
CA ALA A 120 7.21 -42.29 12.68
C ALA A 120 6.63 -43.62 12.15
N ARG A 121 5.74 -43.56 11.15
CA ARG A 121 5.17 -44.75 10.53
C ARG A 121 6.19 -45.50 9.68
N TYR A 122 6.98 -44.78 8.87
CA TYR A 122 8.04 -45.40 8.06
C TYR A 122 9.10 -46.09 8.93
N ASN A 123 9.48 -45.49 10.06
CA ASN A 123 10.46 -46.08 10.96
C ASN A 123 9.97 -47.37 11.63
N VAL A 124 8.66 -47.48 11.91
CA VAL A 124 8.06 -48.70 12.49
C VAL A 124 7.88 -49.80 11.45
N GLU A 125 7.52 -49.47 10.21
CA GLU A 125 7.44 -50.43 9.10
C GLU A 125 8.85 -50.99 8.74
N GLU A 126 9.91 -50.18 8.86
CA GLU A 126 11.31 -50.61 8.69
C GLU A 126 11.77 -51.56 9.81
N GLU A 127 11.48 -51.26 11.08
CA GLU A 127 11.81 -52.15 12.21
C GLU A 127 11.02 -53.47 12.20
N ALA A 128 9.77 -53.45 11.72
CA ALA A 128 8.93 -54.64 11.58
C ALA A 128 9.27 -55.50 10.33
N GLY A 129 10.06 -54.97 9.40
CA GLY A 129 10.45 -55.61 8.14
C GLY A 129 11.78 -56.36 8.14
N CYS A 130 12.40 -56.57 9.32
CA CYS A 130 13.74 -57.15 9.46
C CYS A 130 13.85 -58.65 9.07
N ASP A 131 12.81 -59.27 8.48
CA ASP A 131 12.81 -60.65 7.98
C ASP A 131 12.76 -60.75 6.43
N ASP A 132 12.79 -59.63 5.69
CA ASP A 132 12.76 -59.60 4.21
C ASP A 132 13.99 -58.88 3.60
N LEU A 133 15.10 -58.93 4.33
CA LEU A 133 16.37 -58.28 4.01
C LEU A 133 17.15 -59.03 2.91
N ASP A 134 16.66 -59.06 1.67
CA ASP A 134 17.55 -59.27 0.49
C ASP A 134 16.99 -58.81 -0.88
N GLN A 135 15.72 -58.40 -1.01
CA GLN A 135 15.13 -58.17 -2.36
C GLN A 135 14.81 -56.71 -2.74
N GLY A 136 14.98 -55.75 -1.82
CA GLY A 136 14.54 -54.35 -1.98
C GLY A 136 15.65 -53.31 -2.23
N ASP A 137 16.91 -53.73 -2.36
CA ASP A 137 18.06 -52.84 -2.51
C ASP A 137 18.01 -52.07 -3.85
N ASN A 138 17.30 -50.95 -3.82
CA ASN A 138 17.74 -49.61 -4.21
C ASN A 138 16.50 -48.72 -4.47
N GLY A 139 15.64 -48.52 -3.47
CA GLY A 139 14.49 -47.60 -3.58
C GLY A 139 14.88 -46.19 -4.06
N TRP A 140 16.02 -45.68 -3.61
CA TRP A 140 16.64 -44.42 -4.08
C TRP A 140 16.96 -44.39 -5.59
N LYS A 141 17.24 -45.54 -6.22
CA LYS A 141 17.49 -45.68 -7.67
C LYS A 141 16.19 -45.68 -8.49
N ILE A 142 15.08 -46.11 -7.90
CA ILE A 142 13.74 -46.01 -8.46
C ILE A 142 13.22 -44.56 -8.33
N ILE A 143 13.48 -43.91 -7.21
CA ILE A 143 13.12 -42.50 -6.95
C ILE A 143 13.93 -41.53 -7.81
N HIS A 144 15.21 -41.80 -8.06
CA HIS A 144 16.02 -41.00 -8.99
C HIS A 144 15.44 -40.98 -10.41
N THR A 145 14.73 -42.05 -10.82
CA THR A 145 14.07 -42.11 -12.14
C THR A 145 12.73 -41.36 -12.16
N ASP A 146 12.06 -41.20 -11.01
CA ASP A 146 10.76 -40.50 -10.89
C ASP A 146 10.91 -39.00 -10.54
N VAL A 147 12.01 -38.60 -9.89
CA VAL A 147 12.37 -37.19 -9.59
C VAL A 147 12.52 -36.33 -10.85
N PHE A 148 12.86 -36.93 -11.99
CA PHE A 148 12.94 -36.24 -13.29
C PHE A 148 11.68 -36.36 -14.14
N ARG A 149 10.59 -36.95 -13.61
CA ARG A 149 9.36 -37.08 -14.36
C ARG A 149 8.65 -35.73 -14.39
N PHE A 150 8.66 -35.10 -15.57
CA PHE A 150 8.07 -33.78 -15.74
C PHE A 150 6.59 -33.78 -15.30
N PRO A 151 6.18 -32.86 -14.41
CA PRO A 151 4.80 -32.78 -13.97
C PRO A 151 3.88 -32.48 -15.18
N PRO A 152 2.66 -33.05 -15.21
CA PRO A 152 1.74 -32.91 -16.34
C PRO A 152 1.40 -31.45 -16.67
N TYR A 153 1.53 -30.53 -15.70
CA TYR A 153 1.26 -29.09 -15.85
C TYR A 153 2.47 -28.20 -15.57
N LYS A 154 3.61 -28.52 -16.19
CA LYS A 154 4.87 -27.75 -16.13
C LYS A 154 4.72 -26.25 -16.42
N SER A 155 3.83 -25.85 -17.33
CA SER A 155 3.57 -24.43 -17.63
C SER A 155 2.88 -23.70 -16.48
N LEU A 156 1.92 -24.35 -15.81
CA LEU A 156 1.15 -23.76 -14.73
C LEU A 156 2.00 -23.60 -13.47
N LEU A 157 2.80 -24.63 -13.14
CA LEU A 157 3.73 -24.58 -12.01
C LEU A 157 4.83 -23.52 -12.21
N CYS A 158 5.40 -23.43 -13.42
CA CYS A 158 6.38 -22.41 -13.76
C CYS A 158 5.78 -21.00 -13.73
N ALA A 159 4.55 -20.84 -14.24
CA ALA A 159 3.84 -19.56 -14.21
C ALA A 159 3.53 -19.11 -12.77
N VAL A 160 3.06 -20.02 -11.91
CA VAL A 160 2.77 -19.70 -10.50
C VAL A 160 4.03 -19.34 -9.73
N LEU A 161 5.12 -20.12 -9.89
CA LEU A 161 6.40 -19.82 -9.25
C LEU A 161 7.03 -18.52 -9.79
N GLY A 162 6.97 -18.30 -11.10
CA GLY A 162 7.49 -17.10 -11.73
C GLY A 162 6.75 -15.84 -11.28
N VAL A 163 5.41 -15.89 -11.28
CA VAL A 163 4.57 -14.78 -10.80
C VAL A 163 4.78 -14.55 -9.30
N GLY A 164 4.84 -15.61 -8.49
CA GLY A 164 5.12 -15.51 -7.06
C GLY A 164 6.48 -14.87 -6.77
N ALA A 165 7.54 -15.29 -7.47
CA ALA A 165 8.87 -14.71 -7.35
C ALA A 165 8.90 -13.23 -7.77
N GLN A 166 8.24 -12.86 -8.87
CA GLN A 166 8.13 -11.47 -9.33
C GLN A 166 7.44 -10.58 -8.28
N PHE A 167 6.34 -11.04 -7.69
CA PHE A 167 5.67 -10.32 -6.60
C PHE A 167 6.56 -10.16 -5.37
N LEU A 168 7.30 -11.21 -4.99
CA LEU A 168 8.19 -11.18 -3.83
C LEU A 168 9.35 -10.21 -4.05
N THR A 169 9.95 -10.19 -5.25
CA THR A 169 11.01 -9.24 -5.61
C THR A 169 10.50 -7.80 -5.61
N LEU A 170 9.31 -7.55 -6.16
CA LEU A 170 8.71 -6.20 -6.17
C LEU A 170 8.35 -5.73 -4.76
N ALA A 171 7.76 -6.59 -3.93
CA ALA A 171 7.43 -6.28 -2.55
C ALA A 171 8.68 -5.96 -1.73
N THR A 172 9.72 -6.79 -1.84
CA THR A 172 11.00 -6.58 -1.14
C THR A 172 11.69 -5.30 -1.60
N GLY A 173 11.74 -5.05 -2.91
CA GLY A 173 12.32 -3.83 -3.46
C GLY A 173 11.57 -2.56 -3.01
N LYS A 174 10.23 -2.61 -2.93
CA LYS A 174 9.43 -1.51 -2.41
C LYS A 174 9.63 -1.26 -0.91
N VAL A 175 9.79 -2.32 -0.11
CA VAL A 175 10.06 -2.21 1.32
C VAL A 175 11.48 -1.67 1.58
N LEU A 176 12.46 -2.07 0.79
CA LEU A 176 13.85 -1.63 0.94
C LEU A 176 14.10 -0.19 0.47
N LEU A 177 13.29 0.31 -0.47
CA LEU A 177 13.37 1.69 -1.00
C LEU A 177 12.57 2.71 -0.18
N LEU A 178 11.85 2.26 0.85
CA LEU A 178 11.12 3.09 1.81
C LEU A 178 12.05 3.43 2.99
#